data_AF-A0A966VLE5-F1
#
_entry.id   AF-A0A966VLE5-F1
#
_cell.length_a   1.000
_cell.length_b   1.000
_cell.length_c   1.000
_cell.angle_alpha   90.00
_cell.angle_beta   90.00
_cell.angle_gamma   90.00
#
_symmetry.space_group_name_H-M   'P 1'
#
loop_
_entity.id
_entity.type
_entity.pdbx_description
1 polymer ?
#
loop_
_entity_poly.entity_id
_entity_poly.type
_entity_poly.pdbx_seq_one_letter_code
_entity_poly.pdbx_strand_id
1 'polypeptide(L)'
;MRKRLIIVCLCFYPALAQANTTPIDSTEVSISDFQEFVDHTGLVTKAESNGGMVFENGWVIKPEWNWKTPYGEQSHPDEPAVHITYDEAQAYCKWKGKRLPTRGEWINYAYTEHRPSHPEYEKGITYTYPTGDSPEGANCLNACGNPKGNPDSKKDFSPMLMRGHGHARVGTTKQGINGLYDMGANVWEWALISPEAQIQATMGGSWWYGSEQMQADYGATKARDMAAVYIGFRCFEP
;
A
#
# COMPACT_ATOMS: atom_id res chain seq x y z
N MET A 1 0.99 35.32 -66.14
CA MET A 1 1.00 34.01 -65.44
C MET A 1 1.31 34.25 -63.97
N ARG A 2 0.30 34.33 -63.09
CA ARG A 2 0.49 34.54 -61.65
C ARG A 2 0.39 33.18 -60.95
N LYS A 3 1.51 32.68 -60.41
CA LYS A 3 1.56 31.44 -59.62
C LYS A 3 0.88 31.68 -58.27
N ARG A 4 -0.17 30.92 -57.96
CA ARG A 4 -0.78 30.87 -56.63
C ARG A 4 0.14 30.08 -55.70
N LEU A 5 0.60 30.72 -54.64
CA LEU A 5 1.35 30.08 -53.56
C LEU A 5 0.33 29.43 -52.62
N ILE A 6 0.29 28.10 -52.59
CA ILE A 6 -0.52 27.34 -51.62
C ILE A 6 0.31 27.23 -50.35
N ILE A 7 -0.07 27.99 -49.32
CA ILE A 7 0.50 27.86 -47.98
C ILE A 7 -0.24 26.70 -47.31
N VAL A 8 0.44 25.56 -47.19
CA VAL A 8 -0.03 24.42 -46.39
C VAL A 8 0.28 24.74 -44.93
N CYS A 9 -0.76 25.10 -44.17
CA CYS A 9 -0.67 25.27 -42.72
C CYS A 9 -0.56 23.88 -42.09
N LEU A 10 0.66 23.47 -41.74
CA LEU A 10 0.90 22.25 -40.96
C LEU A 10 0.50 22.54 -39.51
N CYS A 11 -0.68 22.06 -39.12
CA CYS A 11 -1.08 22.01 -37.71
C CYS A 11 -0.15 21.05 -36.96
N PHE A 12 0.85 21.58 -36.25
CA PHE A 12 1.59 20.83 -35.25
C PHE A 12 0.66 20.58 -34.05
N TYR A 13 0.06 19.40 -33.99
CA TYR A 13 -0.49 18.90 -32.73
C TYR A 13 0.70 18.50 -31.85
N PRO A 14 0.88 19.09 -30.65
CA PRO A 14 1.81 18.53 -29.70
C PRO A 14 1.30 17.13 -29.36
N ALA A 15 2.14 16.11 -29.56
CA ALA A 15 1.89 14.81 -28.98
C ALA A 15 1.76 15.03 -27.46
N LEU A 16 0.57 14.75 -26.93
CA LEU A 16 0.38 14.70 -25.48
C LEU A 16 1.38 13.67 -24.96
N ALA A 17 2.34 14.12 -24.15
CA ALA A 17 3.19 13.22 -23.40
C ALA A 17 2.26 12.31 -22.61
N GLN A 18 2.26 11.02 -22.95
CA GLN A 18 1.51 10.02 -22.22
C GLN A 18 1.97 10.13 -20.76
N ALA A 19 1.08 10.56 -19.86
CA ALA A 19 1.39 10.54 -18.44
C ALA A 19 1.83 9.11 -18.11
N ASN A 20 3.07 8.94 -17.64
CA ASN A 20 3.59 7.65 -17.18
C ASN A 20 2.83 7.28 -15.90
N THR A 21 1.60 6.80 -16.03
CA THR A 21 0.80 6.32 -14.90
C THR A 21 1.25 4.91 -14.59
N THR A 22 1.90 4.71 -13.44
CA THR A 22 2.18 3.38 -12.91
C THR A 22 0.86 2.62 -12.72
N PRO A 23 0.75 1.33 -13.11
CA PRO A 23 -0.51 0.58 -12.97
C PRO A 23 -0.81 0.14 -11.54
N ILE A 24 0.06 0.44 -10.56
CA ILE A 24 -0.20 0.20 -9.14
C ILE A 24 -0.46 1.54 -8.44
N ASP A 25 -1.40 1.56 -7.50
CA ASP A 25 -1.72 2.77 -6.74
C ASP A 25 -0.50 3.32 -6.00
N SER A 26 -0.40 4.66 -5.95
CA SER A 26 0.75 5.36 -5.35
C SER A 26 0.86 5.20 -3.84
N THR A 27 -0.23 4.85 -3.17
CA THR A 27 -0.31 4.65 -1.72
C THR A 27 -1.14 3.42 -1.40
N GLU A 28 -1.10 3.00 -0.13
CA GLU A 28 -2.14 2.12 0.45
C GLU A 28 -3.52 2.81 0.35
N VAL A 29 -4.59 2.03 0.37
CA VAL A 29 -5.97 2.55 0.46
C VAL A 29 -6.17 3.19 1.83
N SER A 30 -6.60 4.46 1.85
CA SER A 30 -6.88 5.19 3.09
C SER A 30 -8.24 4.85 3.69
N ILE A 31 -8.47 5.21 4.96
CA ILE A 31 -9.77 5.13 5.61
C ILE A 31 -10.80 5.96 4.85
N SER A 32 -10.47 7.16 4.36
CA SER A 32 -11.39 7.97 3.54
C SER A 32 -11.79 7.28 2.24
N ASP A 33 -10.82 6.67 1.56
CA ASP A 33 -11.09 5.97 0.30
C ASP A 33 -12.00 4.76 0.56
N PHE A 34 -11.70 3.98 1.60
CA PHE A 34 -12.51 2.83 1.97
C PHE A 34 -13.91 3.22 2.49
N GLN A 35 -14.04 4.36 3.17
CA GLN A 35 -15.32 4.92 3.58
C GLN A 35 -16.22 5.20 2.37
N GLU A 36 -15.68 5.75 1.28
CA GLU A 36 -16.45 5.98 0.04
C GLU A 36 -17.05 4.67 -0.50
N PHE A 37 -16.29 3.57 -0.46
CA PHE A 37 -16.76 2.25 -0.86
C PHE A 37 -17.85 1.72 0.08
N VAL A 38 -17.66 1.84 1.39
CA VAL A 38 -18.64 1.41 2.39
C VAL A 38 -19.95 2.19 2.26
N ASP A 39 -19.88 3.51 2.07
CA ASP A 39 -21.05 4.37 1.89
C ASP A 39 -21.87 4.00 0.65
N HIS A 40 -21.20 3.60 -0.44
CA HIS A 40 -21.88 3.19 -1.68
C HIS A 40 -22.46 1.77 -1.64
N THR A 41 -21.84 0.87 -0.88
CA THR A 41 -22.19 -0.57 -0.92
C THR A 41 -22.97 -1.04 0.30
N GLY A 42 -22.94 -0.28 1.40
CA GLY A 42 -23.48 -0.71 2.68
C GLY A 42 -22.71 -1.88 3.29
N LEU A 43 -21.45 -2.11 2.88
CA LEU A 43 -20.61 -3.18 3.41
C LEU A 43 -20.44 -3.01 4.92
N VAL A 44 -20.68 -4.09 5.66
CA VAL A 44 -20.25 -4.25 7.05
C VAL A 44 -19.10 -5.24 7.05
N THR A 45 -17.92 -4.81 7.46
CA THR A 45 -16.72 -5.65 7.42
C THR A 45 -16.77 -6.75 8.49
N LYS A 46 -15.96 -7.81 8.29
CA LYS A 46 -15.75 -8.87 9.28
C LYS A 46 -15.25 -8.29 10.60
N ALA A 47 -14.36 -7.32 10.57
CA ALA A 47 -13.83 -6.69 11.77
C ALA A 47 -14.86 -5.81 12.48
N GLU A 48 -15.76 -5.13 11.76
CA GLU A 48 -16.90 -4.46 12.38
C GLU A 48 -17.85 -5.43 13.08
N SER A 49 -18.03 -6.64 12.52
CA SER A 49 -18.92 -7.65 13.09
C SER A 49 -18.33 -8.40 14.28
N ASN A 50 -17.03 -8.72 14.22
CA ASN A 50 -16.38 -9.67 15.12
C ASN A 50 -15.22 -9.07 15.92
N GLY A 51 -14.77 -7.86 15.60
CA GLY A 51 -13.54 -7.27 16.11
C GLY A 51 -12.31 -7.54 15.25
N GLY A 52 -11.33 -6.66 15.38
CA GLY A 52 -10.07 -6.67 14.66
C GLY A 52 -9.02 -7.51 15.38
N MET A 53 -8.12 -8.11 14.60
CA MET A 53 -7.06 -8.97 15.13
C MET A 53 -5.77 -8.20 15.41
N VAL A 54 -5.11 -8.54 16.51
CA VAL A 54 -3.74 -8.11 16.83
C VAL A 54 -2.97 -9.28 17.41
N PHE A 55 -1.67 -9.36 17.12
CA PHE A 55 -0.81 -10.37 17.71
C PHE A 55 -0.23 -9.83 19.02
N GLU A 56 -0.47 -10.52 20.12
CA GLU A 56 0.07 -10.22 21.44
C GLU A 56 0.92 -11.42 21.89
N ASN A 57 0.64 -12.04 23.03
CA ASN A 57 1.17 -13.37 23.39
C ASN A 57 0.40 -14.51 22.67
N GLY A 58 -0.08 -14.23 21.45
CA GLY A 58 -1.08 -14.99 20.72
C GLY A 58 -2.04 -14.07 19.97
N TRP A 59 -2.88 -14.63 19.09
CA TRP A 59 -3.90 -13.84 18.40
C TRP A 59 -5.01 -13.41 19.35
N VAL A 60 -5.27 -12.10 19.39
CA VAL A 60 -6.34 -11.50 20.18
C VAL A 60 -7.29 -10.79 19.23
N ILE A 61 -8.59 -10.95 19.48
CA ILE A 61 -9.66 -10.20 18.81
C ILE A 61 -10.07 -9.07 19.75
N LYS A 62 -10.01 -7.83 19.24
CA LYS A 62 -10.44 -6.62 19.96
C LYS A 62 -11.79 -6.18 19.39
N PRO A 63 -12.90 -6.29 20.14
CA PRO A 63 -14.25 -6.02 19.61
C PRO A 63 -14.41 -4.64 18.97
N GLU A 64 -13.81 -3.61 19.57
CA GLU A 64 -13.91 -2.23 19.10
C GLU A 64 -12.87 -1.88 18.03
N TRP A 65 -12.06 -2.83 17.55
CA TRP A 65 -11.05 -2.56 16.52
C TRP A 65 -11.59 -2.94 15.15
N ASN A 66 -11.52 -2.01 14.21
CA ASN A 66 -11.94 -2.20 12.82
C ASN A 66 -11.30 -1.12 11.95
N TRP A 67 -11.64 -1.05 10.67
CA TRP A 67 -11.05 -0.09 9.74
C TRP A 67 -11.31 1.38 10.09
N LYS A 68 -12.42 1.72 10.78
CA LYS A 68 -12.71 3.11 11.25
C LYS A 68 -11.95 3.46 12.53
N THR A 69 -11.70 2.43 13.34
CA THR A 69 -11.11 2.52 14.67
C THR A 69 -9.98 1.48 14.84
N PRO A 70 -8.89 1.53 14.05
CA PRO A 70 -7.82 0.52 14.04
C PRO A 70 -7.23 0.17 15.41
N TYR A 71 -7.24 1.14 16.34
CA TYR A 71 -6.72 0.97 17.70
C TYR A 71 -7.79 1.18 18.77
N GLY A 72 -9.08 1.05 18.42
CA GLY A 72 -10.21 1.23 19.33
C GLY A 72 -10.60 2.68 19.60
N GLU A 73 -10.06 3.61 18.80
CA GLU A 73 -10.38 5.03 18.82
C GLU A 73 -10.50 5.54 17.37
N GLN A 74 -11.21 6.66 17.19
CA GLN A 74 -11.40 7.24 15.86
C GLN A 74 -10.06 7.61 15.22
N SER A 75 -9.82 7.10 14.01
CA SER A 75 -8.62 7.39 13.24
C SER A 75 -8.77 8.57 12.28
N HIS A 76 -7.63 9.12 11.87
CA HIS A 76 -7.59 10.15 10.83
C HIS A 76 -7.96 9.56 9.46
N PRO A 77 -8.67 10.29 8.57
CA PRO A 77 -9.07 9.76 7.25
C PRO A 77 -7.90 9.26 6.38
N ASP A 78 -6.76 9.95 6.43
CA ASP A 78 -5.54 9.57 5.68
C ASP A 78 -4.74 8.40 6.29
N GLU A 79 -5.22 7.77 7.36
CA GLU A 79 -4.58 6.52 7.84
C GLU A 79 -4.95 5.34 6.92
N PRO A 80 -4.10 4.31 6.79
CA PRO A 80 -4.41 3.14 5.97
C PRO A 80 -5.63 2.38 6.51
N ALA A 81 -6.49 1.92 5.61
CA ALA A 81 -7.59 1.03 5.95
C ALA A 81 -7.04 -0.38 6.26
N VAL A 82 -6.95 -0.68 7.56
CA VAL A 82 -6.51 -1.97 8.11
C VAL A 82 -7.69 -2.76 8.68
N HIS A 83 -7.46 -3.98 9.17
CA HIS A 83 -8.53 -4.91 9.55
C HIS A 83 -9.45 -5.28 8.37
N ILE A 84 -8.89 -5.29 7.17
CA ILE A 84 -9.58 -5.65 5.95
C ILE A 84 -9.12 -7.05 5.54
N THR A 85 -10.07 -7.95 5.31
CA THR A 85 -9.80 -9.28 4.76
C THR A 85 -9.42 -9.19 3.28
N TYR A 86 -8.83 -10.26 2.74
CA TYR A 86 -8.51 -10.30 1.32
C TYR A 86 -9.76 -10.08 0.43
N ASP A 87 -10.90 -10.67 0.81
CA ASP A 87 -12.14 -10.57 0.02
C ASP A 87 -12.72 -9.17 0.02
N GLU A 88 -12.68 -8.47 1.15
CA GLU A 88 -13.12 -7.08 1.26
C GLU A 88 -12.20 -6.15 0.46
N ALA A 89 -10.89 -6.36 0.53
CA ALA A 89 -9.90 -5.64 -0.27
C ALA A 89 -10.11 -5.86 -1.77
N GLN A 90 -10.37 -7.10 -2.18
CA GLN A 90 -10.67 -7.43 -3.57
C GLN A 90 -12.01 -6.81 -4.03
N ALA A 91 -13.03 -6.81 -3.18
CA ALA A 91 -14.31 -6.18 -3.47
C ALA A 91 -14.16 -4.66 -3.67
N TYR A 92 -13.37 -3.99 -2.81
CA TYR A 92 -13.03 -2.59 -2.97
C TYR A 92 -12.34 -2.33 -4.32
N CYS A 93 -11.27 -3.07 -4.63
CA CYS A 93 -10.53 -2.83 -5.86
C CYS A 93 -11.41 -3.06 -7.09
N LYS A 94 -12.25 -4.09 -7.07
CA LYS A 94 -13.23 -4.34 -8.14
C LYS A 94 -14.23 -3.20 -8.29
N TRP A 95 -14.72 -2.64 -7.18
CA TRP A 95 -15.63 -1.49 -7.19
C TRP A 95 -14.98 -0.24 -7.82
N LYS A 96 -13.68 -0.01 -7.58
CA LYS A 96 -12.89 1.03 -8.28
C LYS A 96 -12.57 0.72 -9.75
N GLY A 97 -13.01 -0.42 -10.29
CA GLY A 97 -12.67 -0.86 -11.65
C GLY A 97 -11.26 -1.44 -11.79
N LYS A 98 -10.63 -1.79 -10.66
CA LYS A 98 -9.26 -2.33 -10.53
C LYS A 98 -9.30 -3.77 -10.02
N ARG A 99 -8.15 -4.27 -9.58
CA ARG A 99 -7.99 -5.55 -8.87
C ARG A 99 -6.90 -5.46 -7.81
N LEU A 100 -6.76 -6.48 -6.98
CA LEU A 100 -5.53 -6.65 -6.20
C LEU A 100 -4.39 -7.04 -7.14
N PRO A 101 -3.15 -6.57 -6.90
CA PRO A 101 -1.99 -7.03 -7.66
C PRO A 101 -1.76 -8.53 -7.41
N THR A 102 -1.20 -9.22 -8.39
CA THR A 102 -0.55 -10.52 -8.13
C THR A 102 0.71 -10.30 -7.30
N ARG A 103 1.18 -11.35 -6.62
CA ARG A 103 2.47 -11.30 -5.92
C ARG A 103 3.61 -10.83 -6.84
N GLY A 104 3.63 -11.30 -8.09
CA GLY A 104 4.68 -10.95 -9.06
C GLY A 104 4.63 -9.48 -9.48
N GLU A 105 3.44 -8.95 -9.76
CA GLU A 105 3.26 -7.54 -10.09
C GLU A 105 3.65 -6.63 -8.93
N TRP A 106 3.23 -6.97 -7.71
CA TRP A 106 3.57 -6.21 -6.53
C TRP A 106 5.10 -6.15 -6.34
N ILE A 107 5.80 -7.30 -6.41
CA ILE A 107 7.28 -7.35 -6.31
C ILE A 107 7.93 -6.51 -7.40
N ASN A 108 7.45 -6.62 -8.63
CA ASN A 108 8.02 -5.90 -9.77
C ASN A 108 7.97 -4.37 -9.59
N TYR A 109 6.87 -3.82 -9.04
CA TYR A 109 6.75 -2.37 -8.80
C TYR A 109 7.30 -1.92 -7.45
N ALA A 110 7.49 -2.83 -6.49
CA ALA A 110 8.16 -2.52 -5.24
C ALA A 110 9.67 -2.40 -5.41
N TYR A 111 10.30 -3.30 -6.17
CA TYR A 111 11.75 -3.48 -6.13
C TYR A 111 12.49 -3.20 -7.44
N THR A 112 11.82 -3.15 -8.59
CA THR A 112 12.48 -2.80 -9.87
C THR A 112 12.11 -1.40 -10.32
N GLU A 113 13.09 -0.52 -10.56
CA GLU A 113 12.85 0.85 -11.04
C GLU A 113 12.42 0.85 -12.52
N HIS A 114 11.25 1.43 -12.80
CA HIS A 114 10.65 1.48 -14.14
C HIS A 114 10.77 2.86 -14.80
N ARG A 115 11.07 3.91 -14.04
CA ARG A 115 11.12 5.28 -14.54
C ARG A 115 12.27 5.44 -15.53
N PRO A 116 12.10 6.24 -16.59
CA PRO A 116 13.12 6.39 -17.64
C PRO A 116 14.41 7.06 -17.13
N SER A 117 14.30 7.90 -16.10
CA SER A 117 15.45 8.58 -15.49
C SER A 117 15.08 9.03 -14.08
N HIS A 118 15.99 8.79 -13.12
CA HIS A 118 15.92 9.29 -11.76
C HIS A 118 17.35 9.61 -11.26
N PRO A 119 17.56 10.64 -10.41
CA PRO A 119 18.89 10.98 -9.91
C PRO A 119 19.54 9.88 -9.04
N GLU A 120 18.73 9.08 -8.35
CA GLU A 120 19.22 8.08 -7.38
C GLU A 120 19.06 6.62 -7.84
N TYR A 121 18.17 6.37 -8.81
CA TYR A 121 17.77 5.01 -9.17
C TYR A 121 17.91 4.78 -10.68
N GLU A 122 18.42 3.60 -11.04
CA GLU A 122 18.69 3.21 -12.41
C GLU A 122 17.60 2.26 -12.93
N LYS A 123 17.06 2.57 -14.11
CA LYS A 123 15.99 1.79 -14.73
C LYS A 123 16.39 0.32 -14.91
N GLY A 124 15.51 -0.58 -14.49
CA GLY A 124 15.69 -2.02 -14.64
C GLY A 124 16.53 -2.66 -13.53
N ILE A 125 17.08 -1.86 -12.61
CA ILE A 125 17.75 -2.39 -11.42
C ILE A 125 16.71 -2.81 -10.38
N THR A 126 16.92 -3.99 -9.80
CA THR A 126 16.18 -4.49 -8.65
C THR A 126 16.94 -4.18 -7.36
N TYR A 127 16.31 -3.45 -6.45
CA TYR A 127 16.87 -3.02 -5.17
C TYR A 127 16.46 -3.96 -4.03
N THR A 128 17.22 -3.95 -2.93
CA THR A 128 16.95 -4.79 -1.75
C THR A 128 15.65 -4.41 -1.04
N TYR A 129 15.36 -3.10 -0.97
CA TYR A 129 14.19 -2.54 -0.31
C TYR A 129 13.37 -1.69 -1.29
N PRO A 130 12.08 -1.45 -1.05
CA PRO A 130 11.30 -0.52 -1.87
C PRO A 130 11.80 0.92 -1.77
N THR A 131 12.60 1.24 -0.75
CA THR A 131 13.28 2.52 -0.53
C THR A 131 14.70 2.59 -1.15
N GLY A 132 15.12 1.57 -1.90
CA GLY A 132 16.43 1.45 -2.54
C GLY A 132 17.35 0.46 -1.83
N ASP A 133 18.64 0.79 -1.70
CA ASP A 133 19.64 -0.06 -1.03
C ASP A 133 19.56 -0.02 0.51
N SER A 134 18.72 0.84 1.08
CA SER A 134 18.54 1.03 2.52
C SER A 134 17.05 1.07 2.88
N PRO A 135 16.64 0.52 4.04
CA PRO A 135 15.26 0.62 4.54
C PRO A 135 14.93 1.99 5.18
N GLU A 136 15.89 2.90 5.22
CA GLU A 136 15.76 4.20 5.89
C GLU A 136 14.58 5.02 5.33
N GLY A 137 13.77 5.56 6.25
CA GLY A 137 12.60 6.37 5.93
C GLY A 137 11.29 5.60 5.81
N ALA A 138 11.32 4.25 5.85
CA ALA A 138 10.12 3.42 5.95
C ALA A 138 9.55 3.40 7.38
N ASN A 139 8.28 3.04 7.54
CA ASN A 139 7.66 2.93 8.87
C ASN A 139 7.75 1.49 9.40
N CYS A 140 8.91 1.11 9.95
CA CYS A 140 9.17 -0.20 10.55
C CYS A 140 9.91 -0.10 11.90
N LEU A 141 10.02 -1.22 12.63
CA LEU A 141 10.87 -1.31 13.82
C LEU A 141 12.32 -1.56 13.41
N ASN A 142 13.28 -0.88 14.05
CA ASN A 142 14.73 -1.08 13.86
C ASN A 142 15.22 -0.88 12.40
N ALA A 143 16.42 -0.33 12.22
CA ALA A 143 17.06 -0.11 10.91
C ALA A 143 16.34 0.82 9.91
N CYS A 144 15.05 1.15 10.08
CA CYS A 144 14.32 2.11 9.24
C CYS A 144 14.58 3.60 9.58
N GLY A 145 15.57 3.90 10.42
CA GLY A 145 15.95 5.26 10.81
C GLY A 145 15.36 5.68 12.16
N ASN A 146 14.05 5.94 12.24
CA ASN A 146 13.39 6.40 13.46
C ASN A 146 12.90 5.23 14.34
N PRO A 147 13.37 5.09 15.61
CA PRO A 147 12.93 4.04 16.53
C PRO A 147 11.42 4.05 16.86
N LYS A 148 10.75 5.21 16.77
CA LYS A 148 9.30 5.36 16.96
C LYS A 148 8.50 5.17 15.67
N GLY A 149 9.17 4.91 14.56
CA GLY A 149 8.60 4.85 13.21
C GLY A 149 8.53 6.23 12.54
N ASN A 150 8.37 6.23 11.23
CA ASN A 150 8.40 7.43 10.39
C ASN A 150 7.00 7.80 9.89
N PRO A 151 6.66 9.10 9.74
CA PRO A 151 7.45 10.27 10.14
C PRO A 151 7.36 10.54 11.66
N ASP A 152 8.25 11.40 12.19
CA ASP A 152 8.27 11.82 13.61
C ASP A 152 6.93 12.38 14.10
N SER A 153 6.15 12.97 13.20
CA SER A 153 4.84 13.56 13.48
C SER A 153 3.71 12.54 13.56
N LYS A 154 3.96 11.25 13.28
CA LYS A 154 2.91 10.24 13.32
C LYS A 154 2.41 10.05 14.75
N LYS A 155 1.14 9.66 14.87
CA LYS A 155 0.54 9.35 16.17
C LYS A 155 1.20 8.11 16.77
N ASP A 156 1.43 8.15 18.07
CA ASP A 156 1.98 7.03 18.83
C ASP A 156 0.85 6.17 19.40
N PHE A 157 0.68 4.98 18.83
CA PHE A 157 -0.32 4.00 19.26
C PHE A 157 0.24 2.96 20.23
N SER A 158 1.49 3.09 20.68
CA SER A 158 2.11 2.16 21.64
C SER A 158 1.30 1.94 22.93
N PRO A 159 0.51 2.90 23.47
CA PRO A 159 -0.34 2.63 24.63
C PRO A 159 -1.42 1.56 24.41
N MET A 160 -1.81 1.30 23.16
CA MET A 160 -2.82 0.30 22.79
C MET A 160 -2.20 -1.03 22.34
N LEU A 161 -0.88 -1.10 22.26
CA LEU A 161 -0.15 -2.16 21.57
C LEU A 161 0.88 -2.80 22.50
N MET A 162 1.06 -4.11 22.38
CA MET A 162 2.18 -4.81 23.04
C MET A 162 3.52 -4.60 22.33
N ARG A 163 3.51 -4.08 21.09
CA ARG A 163 4.71 -3.89 20.28
C ARG A 163 4.49 -2.76 19.28
N GLY A 164 5.54 -1.97 19.06
CA GLY A 164 5.56 -0.92 18.05
C GLY A 164 4.68 0.27 18.38
N HIS A 165 4.52 1.16 17.39
CA HIS A 165 3.90 2.48 17.58
C HIS A 165 2.77 2.74 16.57
N GLY A 166 2.30 1.69 15.86
CA GLY A 166 1.25 1.79 14.85
C GLY A 166 1.70 2.36 13.50
N HIS A 167 0.75 2.40 12.56
CA HIS A 167 0.93 2.90 11.20
C HIS A 167 1.14 4.42 11.15
N ALA A 168 1.71 4.88 10.04
CA ALA A 168 1.73 6.25 9.60
C ALA A 168 0.55 6.51 8.67
N ARG A 169 0.27 7.79 8.39
CA ARG A 169 -0.68 8.16 7.32
C ARG A 169 -0.11 7.76 5.96
N VAL A 170 -0.98 7.36 5.05
CA VAL A 170 -0.57 6.98 3.70
C VAL A 170 0.13 8.15 3.03
N GLY A 171 1.20 7.87 2.28
CA GLY A 171 1.92 8.91 1.53
C GLY A 171 2.84 9.81 2.36
N THR A 172 3.13 9.45 3.61
CA THR A 172 3.96 10.30 4.51
C THR A 172 5.36 9.76 4.82
N THR A 173 5.63 8.49 4.46
CA THR A 173 6.97 7.91 4.58
C THR A 173 7.85 8.29 3.38
N LYS A 174 9.12 7.84 3.37
CA LYS A 174 10.00 8.05 2.22
C LYS A 174 9.38 7.43 0.97
N GLN A 175 9.32 8.23 -0.10
CA GLN A 175 8.90 7.75 -1.41
C GLN A 175 9.88 6.68 -1.93
N GLY A 176 9.34 5.55 -2.38
CA GLY A 176 10.10 4.42 -2.88
C GLY A 176 10.64 4.62 -4.29
N ILE A 177 11.36 3.60 -4.78
CA ILE A 177 12.10 3.65 -6.04
C ILE A 177 11.24 3.98 -7.25
N ASN A 178 9.95 3.63 -7.28
CA ASN A 178 9.06 3.95 -8.41
C ASN A 178 8.23 5.21 -8.18
N GLY A 179 8.56 6.01 -7.16
CA GLY A 179 7.71 7.12 -6.74
C GLY A 179 6.47 6.68 -5.95
N LEU A 180 6.41 5.42 -5.51
CA LEU A 180 5.29 4.88 -4.73
C LEU A 180 5.61 5.01 -3.24
N TYR A 181 4.63 5.37 -2.43
CA TYR A 181 4.78 5.42 -0.98
C TYR A 181 4.42 4.09 -0.34
N ASP A 182 5.02 3.83 0.81
CA ASP A 182 4.62 2.75 1.73
C ASP A 182 4.69 1.34 1.12
N MET A 183 5.37 1.15 -0.02
CA MET A 183 5.57 -0.20 -0.59
C MET A 183 6.40 -1.07 0.36
N GLY A 184 7.21 -0.47 1.22
CA GLY A 184 7.99 -1.15 2.23
C GLY A 184 7.57 -0.69 3.62
N ALA A 185 7.21 -1.65 4.46
CA ALA A 185 6.66 -1.47 5.79
C ALA A 185 5.34 -0.67 5.79
N ASN A 186 5.12 0.16 6.80
CA ASN A 186 3.80 0.70 7.15
C ASN A 186 2.76 -0.40 7.39
N VAL A 187 1.97 -0.85 6.42
CA VAL A 187 1.12 -2.03 6.57
C VAL A 187 1.45 -3.12 5.55
N TRP A 188 1.23 -4.37 5.94
CA TRP A 188 1.27 -5.49 5.00
C TRP A 188 0.19 -5.28 3.95
N GLU A 189 0.46 -5.66 2.70
CA GLU A 189 -0.51 -5.49 1.61
C GLU A 189 -0.95 -6.81 1.00
N TRP A 190 -2.28 -7.01 0.90
CA TRP A 190 -2.84 -8.17 0.21
C TRP A 190 -2.41 -8.24 -1.26
N ALA A 191 -1.97 -9.42 -1.69
CA ALA A 191 -1.70 -9.74 -3.08
C ALA A 191 -2.23 -11.14 -3.45
N LEU A 192 -2.65 -11.29 -4.70
CA LEU A 192 -3.22 -12.52 -5.25
C LEU A 192 -2.12 -13.58 -5.47
N ILE A 193 -2.31 -14.76 -4.88
CA ILE A 193 -1.63 -16.01 -5.24
C ILE A 193 -2.47 -16.76 -6.28
N SER A 194 -3.70 -17.14 -5.90
CA SER A 194 -4.72 -17.68 -6.82
C SER A 194 -6.13 -17.40 -6.29
N PRO A 195 -7.16 -17.29 -7.14
CA PRO A 195 -8.50 -16.90 -6.70
C PRO A 195 -9.15 -17.89 -5.72
N GLU A 196 -8.79 -19.18 -5.77
CA GLU A 196 -9.38 -20.23 -4.95
C GLU A 196 -8.60 -20.49 -3.64
N ALA A 197 -7.41 -19.90 -3.49
CA ALA A 197 -6.56 -20.14 -2.33
C ALA A 197 -7.20 -19.60 -1.03
N GLN A 198 -7.10 -20.41 0.03
CA GLN A 198 -7.51 -20.04 1.39
C GLN A 198 -6.44 -19.24 2.13
N ILE A 199 -5.23 -19.19 1.58
CA ILE A 199 -4.16 -18.31 2.01
C ILE A 199 -3.77 -17.43 0.83
N GLN A 200 -3.52 -16.15 1.10
CA GLN A 200 -3.10 -15.18 0.10
C GLN A 200 -1.78 -14.55 0.52
N ALA A 201 -1.11 -13.91 -0.42
CA ALA A 201 0.15 -13.25 -0.13
C ALA A 201 -0.10 -11.96 0.63
N THR A 202 0.78 -11.65 1.58
CA THR A 202 0.90 -10.34 2.19
C THR A 202 2.30 -9.82 1.89
N MET A 203 2.40 -8.62 1.35
CA MET A 203 3.64 -8.07 0.80
C MET A 203 4.13 -6.86 1.59
N GLY A 204 5.45 -6.61 1.55
CA GLY A 204 6.05 -5.34 1.99
C GLY A 204 6.42 -5.20 3.47
N GLY A 205 5.96 -6.07 4.36
CA GLY A 205 6.21 -5.89 5.80
C GLY A 205 5.22 -4.93 6.45
N SER A 206 5.41 -4.60 7.73
CA SER A 206 4.59 -3.59 8.41
C SER A 206 5.34 -2.94 9.56
N TRP A 207 4.74 -1.92 10.16
CA TRP A 207 5.22 -1.24 11.37
C TRP A 207 5.41 -2.18 12.57
N TRP A 208 4.87 -3.40 12.53
CA TRP A 208 5.01 -4.42 13.57
C TRP A 208 6.41 -5.10 13.55
N TYR A 209 7.11 -5.01 12.43
CA TYR A 209 8.27 -5.84 12.12
C TYR A 209 9.55 -5.03 11.84
N GLY A 210 10.65 -5.78 11.75
CA GLY A 210 11.95 -5.30 11.31
C GLY A 210 11.97 -4.86 9.84
N SER A 211 13.08 -4.28 9.40
CA SER A 211 13.35 -4.09 7.97
C SER A 211 13.52 -5.40 7.19
N GLU A 212 13.73 -6.54 7.85
CA GLU A 212 13.85 -7.84 7.17
C GLU A 212 12.59 -8.20 6.37
N GLN A 213 11.41 -7.86 6.89
CA GLN A 213 10.12 -8.25 6.30
C GLN A 213 9.76 -7.47 5.03
N MET A 214 10.48 -6.37 4.75
CA MET A 214 10.31 -5.54 3.56
C MET A 214 11.37 -5.83 2.49
N GLN A 215 12.13 -6.92 2.59
CA GLN A 215 13.10 -7.31 1.56
C GLN A 215 12.44 -8.03 0.39
N ALA A 216 13.04 -7.92 -0.80
CA ALA A 216 12.52 -8.48 -2.06
C ALA A 216 12.29 -10.00 -2.03
N ASP A 217 13.08 -10.74 -1.27
CA ASP A 217 13.00 -12.19 -1.13
C ASP A 217 12.12 -12.64 0.05
N TYR A 218 11.64 -11.70 0.87
CA TYR A 218 10.77 -12.03 2.00
C TYR A 218 9.36 -12.40 1.52
N GLY A 219 8.96 -13.64 1.81
CA GLY A 219 7.64 -14.17 1.49
C GLY A 219 6.78 -14.33 2.73
N ALA A 220 5.59 -13.70 2.73
CA ALA A 220 4.58 -13.94 3.75
C ALA A 220 3.24 -14.30 3.12
N THR A 221 2.51 -15.17 3.81
CA THR A 221 1.12 -15.48 3.52
C THR A 221 0.28 -15.37 4.79
N LYS A 222 -1.02 -15.16 4.61
CA LYS A 222 -2.01 -15.12 5.68
C LYS A 222 -3.31 -15.79 5.20
N ALA A 223 -4.10 -16.28 6.15
CA ALA A 223 -5.43 -16.77 5.85
C ALA A 223 -6.26 -15.65 5.21
N ARG A 224 -6.98 -15.97 4.14
CA ARG A 224 -7.76 -15.03 3.33
C ARG A 224 -8.74 -14.21 4.17
N ASP A 225 -9.28 -14.82 5.22
CA ASP A 225 -10.29 -14.26 6.11
C ASP A 225 -9.71 -13.48 7.30
N MET A 226 -8.40 -13.26 7.33
CA MET A 226 -7.71 -12.57 8.41
C MET A 226 -7.90 -11.05 8.31
N ALA A 227 -8.21 -10.40 9.44
CA ALA A 227 -8.43 -8.95 9.53
C ALA A 227 -7.56 -8.33 10.62
N ALA A 228 -6.26 -8.22 10.37
CA ALA A 228 -5.30 -7.74 11.37
C ALA A 228 -4.98 -6.24 11.26
N VAL A 229 -4.60 -5.65 12.40
CA VAL A 229 -4.31 -4.21 12.58
C VAL A 229 -3.18 -3.68 11.69
N TYR A 230 -2.36 -4.57 11.14
CA TYR A 230 -1.21 -4.22 10.33
C TYR A 230 -1.30 -4.78 8.90
N ILE A 231 -2.49 -5.16 8.44
CA ILE A 231 -2.74 -5.62 7.08
C ILE A 231 -3.77 -4.69 6.43
N GLY A 232 -3.34 -4.02 5.36
CA GLY A 232 -4.16 -3.26 4.43
C GLY A 232 -3.93 -3.76 3.00
N PHE A 233 -4.01 -2.85 2.03
CA PHE A 233 -3.88 -3.19 0.61
C PHE A 233 -3.75 -1.94 -0.26
N ARG A 234 -3.38 -2.17 -1.53
CA ARG A 234 -3.49 -1.20 -2.63
C ARG A 234 -4.01 -1.90 -3.88
N CYS A 235 -4.53 -1.14 -4.84
CA CYS A 235 -5.07 -1.73 -6.07
C CYS A 235 -4.10 -1.61 -7.25
N PHE A 236 -4.42 -2.39 -8.28
CA PHE A 236 -3.68 -2.51 -9.52
C PHE A 236 -4.65 -2.43 -10.70
N GLU A 237 -4.30 -1.62 -11.71
CA GLU A 237 -5.04 -1.44 -12.95
C GLU A 237 -5.07 -2.75 -13.77
N PRO A 238 -6.18 -3.06 -14.49
CA PRO A 238 -6.32 -4.30 -15.26
C PRO A 238 -5.18 -4.60 -16.24
#